data_AF-A0A0K2TDH9-F1
#
_entry.id   AF-A0A0K2TDH9-F1
#
_cell.length_a   1.000
_cell.length_b   1.000
_cell.length_c   1.000
_cell.angle_alpha   90.00
_cell.angle_beta   90.00
_cell.angle_gamma   90.00
#
_symmetry.space_group_name_H-M   'P 1'
#
loop_
_entity.id
_entity.type
_entity.pdbx_description
1 polymer ?
#
loop_
_entity_poly.entity_id
_entity_poly.type
_entity_poly.pdbx_seq_one_letter_code
_entity_poly.pdbx_strand_id
1 'polypeptide(L)'
;MELSGDPHGDCHCEHWHGCIMRPSVIGEEGIQPYRFSICSSNSFQSRLAKGAVRCLLNKPNQIQGFNSCGNGIVDDGETCDCGSPKSCRDQDPCCDPFTCQLKREAQCSSGPCCNEKCQLQPRGYPCRTANNECDLTEVCSGDTGSCPQDMFVKNAIPCGNNQGYCFNGNCPRLQMQCEALWGRKAKTADSSCFRLLNSRGSAEGNCGKDKYTGELKPCSEDNYNCGTLHCSQGSSKPLLKLLASEFTTHQKQERGKHFECKVVRGYLQGLSSTDVGMVEDGSKCGEDKICLNQTCINLRPLQSYTNCPSHPSTKRECSDHGTCSNINTCVCDNGYTGSDCSLSTRPFIPIFETTQSPGSRMSTPLFIDSGSTPSNTYIPYEGAYSKLEMIAKIYSLK
;
A
#
# COMPACT_ATOMS: atom_id res chain seq x y z
N MET A 1 -12.55 -8.88 13.31
CA MET A 1 -11.96 -9.55 12.13
C MET A 1 -12.56 -10.94 12.09
N GLU A 2 -13.57 -11.16 11.27
CA GLU A 2 -14.14 -12.51 11.12
C GLU A 2 -13.35 -13.26 10.06
N LEU A 3 -12.71 -14.35 10.47
CA LEU A 3 -12.30 -15.41 9.56
C LEU A 3 -13.56 -16.21 9.25
N SER A 4 -14.10 -16.12 8.04
CA SER A 4 -15.34 -16.83 7.72
C SER A 4 -15.05 -18.33 7.53
N GLY A 5 -15.86 -19.20 8.14
CA GLY A 5 -16.02 -20.57 7.66
C GLY A 5 -16.69 -20.55 6.28
N ASP A 6 -16.22 -21.37 5.35
CA ASP A 6 -16.75 -21.39 3.98
C ASP A 6 -18.16 -22.05 3.97
N PRO A 7 -19.20 -21.42 3.39
CA PRO A 7 -20.52 -22.03 3.21
C PRO A 7 -20.56 -23.07 2.08
N HIS A 8 -19.52 -23.13 1.24
CA HIS A 8 -19.41 -24.08 0.15
C HIS A 8 -18.45 -25.21 0.54
N GLY A 9 -18.94 -26.45 0.46
CA GLY A 9 -18.35 -27.66 1.05
C GLY A 9 -16.98 -28.15 0.55
N ASP A 10 -16.08 -27.25 0.16
CA ASP A 10 -14.72 -27.54 -0.33
C ASP A 10 -13.61 -27.27 0.71
N CYS A 11 -13.95 -26.71 1.88
CA CYS A 11 -12.99 -26.48 2.96
C CYS A 11 -13.04 -27.62 3.98
N HIS A 12 -12.10 -28.55 3.87
CA HIS A 12 -11.95 -29.65 4.82
C HIS A 12 -11.18 -29.22 6.08
N CYS A 13 -11.68 -29.63 7.24
CA CYS A 13 -10.98 -29.52 8.51
C CYS A 13 -10.42 -30.90 8.83
N GLU A 14 -9.12 -31.09 8.65
CA GLU A 14 -8.43 -32.38 8.88
C GLU A 14 -8.26 -32.72 10.37
N HIS A 15 -8.75 -31.85 11.27
CA HIS A 15 -8.58 -32.00 12.70
C HIS A 15 -9.80 -32.63 13.34
N TRP A 16 -9.60 -33.77 13.99
CA TRP A 16 -10.64 -34.56 14.66
C TRP A 16 -11.43 -33.77 15.74
N HIS A 17 -10.81 -32.77 16.36
CA HIS A 17 -11.45 -31.89 17.35
C HIS A 17 -12.18 -30.68 16.72
N GLY A 18 -12.36 -30.65 15.40
CA GLY A 18 -12.93 -29.51 14.68
C GLY A 18 -11.97 -28.31 14.55
N CYS A 19 -12.43 -27.27 13.84
CA CYS A 19 -11.66 -26.06 13.55
C CYS A 19 -12.35 -24.81 14.12
N ILE A 20 -11.58 -23.79 14.53
CA ILE A 20 -12.04 -22.58 15.23
C ILE A 20 -13.16 -21.84 14.47
N MET A 21 -13.13 -21.85 13.14
CA MET A 21 -14.11 -21.14 12.30
C MET A 21 -15.34 -21.97 11.90
N ARG A 22 -15.58 -23.12 12.55
CA ARG A 22 -16.88 -23.80 12.40
C ARG A 22 -17.97 -22.97 13.10
N PRO A 23 -19.23 -23.02 12.63
CA PRO A 23 -20.35 -22.33 13.27
C PRO A 23 -20.64 -22.79 14.71
N SER A 24 -20.16 -23.98 15.10
CA SER A 24 -20.28 -24.51 16.46
C SER A 24 -19.02 -24.23 17.28
N VAL A 25 -19.20 -23.66 18.47
CA VAL A 25 -18.12 -23.39 19.44
C VAL A 25 -17.59 -24.68 20.08
N ILE A 26 -18.41 -25.74 20.08
CA ILE A 26 -18.06 -27.08 20.55
C ILE A 26 -17.76 -27.94 19.32
N GLY A 27 -16.56 -28.49 19.25
CA GLY A 27 -16.13 -29.42 18.20
C GLY A 27 -16.78 -30.79 18.33
N GLU A 28 -16.32 -31.74 17.51
CA GLU A 28 -16.74 -33.13 17.67
C GLU A 28 -16.28 -33.66 19.05
N GLU A 29 -17.13 -34.45 19.71
CA GLU A 29 -16.92 -35.00 21.06
C GLU A 29 -16.82 -34.00 22.23
N GLY A 30 -17.31 -32.77 22.08
CA GLY A 30 -17.37 -31.83 23.21
C GLY A 30 -16.09 -31.02 23.45
N ILE A 31 -15.10 -31.13 22.56
CA ILE A 31 -13.79 -30.48 22.69
C ILE A 31 -13.79 -29.14 21.96
N GLN A 32 -13.28 -28.09 22.61
CA GLN A 32 -13.16 -26.77 21.99
C GLN A 32 -12.05 -26.79 20.90
N PRO A 33 -12.36 -26.42 19.65
CA PRO A 33 -11.36 -26.31 18.60
C PRO A 33 -10.28 -25.27 18.93
N TYR A 34 -9.02 -25.61 18.72
CA TYR A 34 -7.87 -24.71 18.96
C TYR A 34 -6.97 -24.55 17.72
N ARG A 35 -7.43 -25.02 16.55
CA ARG A 35 -6.73 -24.84 15.26
C ARG A 35 -7.63 -24.22 14.21
N PHE A 36 -7.04 -23.37 13.39
CA PHE A 36 -7.67 -22.85 12.18
C PHE A 36 -7.60 -23.89 11.05
N SER A 37 -8.60 -23.89 10.16
CA SER A 37 -8.50 -24.65 8.92
C SER A 37 -7.46 -24.02 7.97
N ILE A 38 -6.99 -24.79 7.00
CA ILE A 38 -6.12 -24.28 5.92
C ILE A 38 -6.78 -23.10 5.21
N CYS A 39 -8.09 -23.15 4.99
CA CYS A 39 -8.84 -22.05 4.40
C CYS A 39 -8.83 -20.78 5.24
N SER A 40 -8.97 -20.90 6.56
CA SER A 40 -8.91 -19.75 7.47
C SER A 40 -7.52 -19.13 7.46
N SER A 41 -6.47 -19.95 7.44
CA SER A 41 -5.08 -19.52 7.37
C SER A 41 -4.76 -18.81 6.04
N ASN A 42 -5.20 -19.37 4.92
CA ASN A 42 -5.05 -18.76 3.59
C ASN A 42 -5.85 -17.46 3.46
N SER A 43 -7.05 -17.40 4.05
CA SER A 43 -7.87 -16.18 4.12
C SER A 43 -7.15 -15.07 4.90
N PHE A 44 -6.55 -15.41 6.05
CA PHE A 44 -5.74 -14.49 6.83
C PHE A 44 -4.50 -14.00 6.06
N GLN A 45 -3.72 -14.90 5.46
CA GLN A 45 -2.55 -14.53 4.64
C GLN A 45 -2.93 -13.66 3.44
N SER A 46 -4.05 -13.94 2.77
CA SER A 46 -4.54 -13.09 1.68
C SER A 46 -4.89 -11.68 2.15
N ARG A 47 -5.48 -11.55 3.35
CA ARG A 47 -5.79 -10.25 3.97
C ARG A 47 -4.53 -9.50 4.39
N LEU A 48 -3.53 -10.21 4.90
CA LEU A 48 -2.20 -9.68 5.23
C LEU A 48 -1.52 -9.10 3.98
N ALA A 49 -1.44 -9.89 2.90
CA ALA A 49 -0.83 -9.47 1.63
C ALA A 49 -1.54 -8.27 0.96
N LYS A 50 -2.85 -8.11 1.19
CA LYS A 50 -3.66 -6.99 0.68
C LYS A 50 -3.60 -5.73 1.55
N GLY A 51 -2.73 -5.69 2.56
CA GLY A 51 -2.60 -4.56 3.49
C GLY A 51 -3.83 -4.32 4.36
N ALA A 52 -4.78 -5.27 4.44
CA ALA A 52 -6.02 -5.12 5.19
C ALA A 52 -5.82 -5.16 6.72
N VAL A 53 -4.62 -5.53 7.16
CA VAL A 53 -4.23 -5.62 8.57
C VAL A 53 -3.08 -4.67 8.92
N ARG A 54 -2.86 -3.60 8.14
CA ARG A 54 -1.81 -2.58 8.39
C ARG A 54 -1.81 -2.08 9.84
N CYS A 55 -2.98 -1.91 10.46
CA CYS A 55 -3.11 -1.49 11.86
C CYS A 55 -2.68 -2.55 12.89
N LEU A 56 -2.57 -3.83 12.51
CA LEU A 56 -2.05 -4.92 13.34
C LEU A 56 -0.55 -5.15 13.17
N LEU A 57 0.11 -4.46 12.23
CA LEU A 57 1.57 -4.54 12.04
C LEU A 57 2.33 -3.71 13.08
N ASN A 58 1.62 -2.82 13.79
CA ASN A 58 2.18 -2.10 14.92
C ASN A 58 2.25 -3.04 16.12
N LYS A 59 3.47 -3.34 16.57
CA LYS A 59 3.68 -3.99 17.86
C LYS A 59 3.18 -3.05 18.97
N PRO A 60 2.22 -3.44 19.83
CA PRO A 60 1.80 -2.61 20.96
C PRO A 60 2.99 -2.36 21.88
N ASN A 61 3.15 -1.13 22.37
CA ASN A 61 4.24 -0.77 23.28
C ASN A 61 4.05 -1.33 24.69
N GLN A 62 2.88 -1.89 25.02
CA GLN A 62 2.60 -2.56 26.28
C GLN A 62 1.30 -3.37 26.16
N ILE A 63 1.40 -4.68 26.28
CA ILE A 63 0.28 -5.51 26.71
C ILE A 63 0.44 -5.58 28.23
N GLN A 64 -0.59 -5.26 29.02
CA GLN A 64 -0.63 -5.59 30.45
C GLN A 64 -0.71 -7.12 30.60
N GLY A 65 0.39 -7.80 30.30
CA GLY A 65 0.61 -9.22 30.43
C GLY A 65 2.06 -9.36 30.86
N PHE A 66 2.30 -10.15 31.90
CA PHE A 66 3.61 -10.31 32.54
C PHE A 66 4.73 -10.48 31.49
N ASN A 67 5.72 -9.57 31.51
CA ASN A 67 6.94 -9.69 30.70
C ASN A 67 7.47 -11.12 30.87
N SER A 68 7.50 -11.89 29.79
CA SER A 68 7.80 -13.31 29.87
C SER A 68 8.50 -13.77 28.61
N CYS A 69 9.80 -13.97 28.74
CA CYS A 69 10.63 -14.56 27.71
C CYS A 69 10.02 -15.84 27.11
N GLY A 70 9.94 -15.87 25.78
CA GLY A 70 9.42 -16.97 24.99
C GLY A 70 7.97 -16.79 24.55
N ASN A 71 7.39 -15.59 24.71
CA ASN A 71 6.06 -15.25 24.24
C ASN A 71 6.06 -14.69 22.79
N GLY A 72 7.26 -14.46 22.21
CA GLY A 72 7.45 -13.91 20.87
C GLY A 72 7.32 -12.39 20.80
N ILE A 73 7.30 -11.70 21.93
CA ILE A 73 7.18 -10.25 22.07
C ILE A 73 8.38 -9.78 22.89
N VAL A 74 9.36 -9.13 22.23
CA VAL A 74 10.45 -8.44 22.94
C VAL A 74 9.87 -7.43 23.94
N ASP A 75 9.94 -7.76 25.22
CA ASP A 75 9.46 -6.96 26.35
C ASP A 75 10.59 -6.12 26.97
N ASP A 76 10.25 -5.23 27.91
CA ASP A 76 11.25 -4.41 28.61
C ASP A 76 12.30 -5.30 29.32
N GLY A 77 13.57 -5.14 28.94
CA GLY A 77 14.71 -5.92 29.46
C GLY A 77 15.18 -7.04 28.53
N GLU A 78 14.44 -7.35 27.46
CA GLU A 78 14.81 -8.33 26.45
C GLU A 78 15.43 -7.66 25.22
N THR A 79 16.36 -8.35 24.56
CA THR A 79 16.94 -7.87 23.28
C THR A 79 16.45 -8.68 22.07
N CYS A 80 15.80 -9.81 22.31
CA CYS A 80 15.12 -10.64 21.31
C CYS A 80 14.09 -11.55 21.99
N ASP A 81 13.06 -11.99 21.26
CA ASP A 81 12.19 -13.08 21.69
C ASP A 81 11.72 -13.85 20.45
N CYS A 82 12.14 -15.10 20.38
CA CYS A 82 11.94 -16.05 19.29
C CYS A 82 10.84 -17.09 19.61
N GLY A 83 10.07 -16.87 20.68
CA GLY A 83 9.03 -17.77 21.17
C GLY A 83 9.59 -18.93 21.99
N SER A 84 8.82 -20.02 22.09
CA SER A 84 9.17 -21.15 22.95
C SER A 84 10.56 -21.74 22.67
N PRO A 85 11.27 -22.29 23.69
CA PRO A 85 12.63 -22.80 23.51
C PRO A 85 12.84 -23.91 22.49
N LYS A 86 11.76 -24.60 22.11
CA LYS A 86 11.79 -25.60 21.05
C LYS A 86 11.74 -24.93 19.67
N SER A 87 10.80 -24.01 19.46
CA SER A 87 10.63 -23.29 18.20
C SER A 87 11.83 -22.41 17.88
N CYS A 88 12.34 -21.70 18.90
CA CYS A 88 13.43 -20.75 18.74
C CYS A 88 14.73 -21.39 18.26
N ARG A 89 15.08 -22.57 18.76
CA ARG A 89 16.32 -23.26 18.36
C ARG A 89 16.39 -23.56 16.87
N ASP A 90 15.24 -23.79 16.24
CA ASP A 90 15.14 -24.13 14.83
C ASP A 90 14.95 -22.89 13.93
N GLN A 91 14.40 -21.79 14.47
CA GLN A 91 13.99 -20.62 13.69
C GLN A 91 14.91 -19.41 13.84
N ASP A 92 15.54 -19.24 15.01
CA ASP A 92 16.35 -18.08 15.33
C ASP A 92 17.70 -18.50 15.92
N PRO A 93 18.75 -18.58 15.09
CA PRO A 93 20.09 -18.90 15.57
C PRO A 93 20.69 -17.77 16.41
N CYS A 94 20.11 -16.57 16.41
CA CYS A 94 20.64 -15.34 16.99
C CYS A 94 20.14 -15.07 18.41
N CYS A 95 18.97 -15.60 18.78
CA CYS A 95 18.36 -15.39 20.10
C CYS A 95 18.56 -16.57 21.06
N ASP A 96 18.90 -16.29 22.31
CA ASP A 96 18.92 -17.30 23.37
C ASP A 96 17.49 -17.54 23.91
N PRO A 97 16.95 -18.76 23.77
CA PRO A 97 15.55 -19.05 24.08
C PRO A 97 15.16 -19.02 25.56
N PHE A 98 16.14 -18.98 26.47
CA PHE A 98 15.88 -19.03 27.91
C PHE A 98 16.08 -17.67 28.57
N THR A 99 16.87 -16.80 27.95
CA THR A 99 17.22 -15.49 28.49
C THR A 99 16.64 -14.33 27.68
N CYS A 100 16.15 -14.58 26.47
CA CYS A 100 15.65 -13.54 25.54
C CYS A 100 16.69 -12.44 25.31
N GLN A 101 17.95 -12.89 25.25
CA GLN A 101 19.11 -12.09 24.93
C GLN A 101 19.74 -12.56 23.62
N LEU A 102 20.31 -11.63 22.89
CA LEU A 102 21.14 -11.96 21.72
C LEU A 102 22.31 -12.85 22.14
N LYS A 103 22.58 -13.89 21.33
CA LYS A 103 23.77 -14.72 21.50
C LYS A 103 25.03 -13.91 21.20
N ARG A 104 26.19 -14.42 21.64
CA ARG A 104 27.48 -13.79 21.36
C ARG A 104 27.64 -13.55 19.86
N GLU A 105 28.15 -12.37 19.51
CA GLU A 105 28.40 -11.90 18.12
C GLU A 105 27.14 -11.57 17.29
N ALA A 106 25.93 -11.81 17.81
CA ALA A 106 24.70 -11.37 17.17
C ALA A 106 24.45 -9.87 17.45
N GLN A 107 24.15 -9.11 16.39
CA GLN A 107 23.74 -7.70 16.46
C GLN A 107 22.22 -7.53 16.38
N CYS A 108 21.52 -8.55 15.87
CA CYS A 108 20.08 -8.58 15.71
C CYS A 108 19.60 -10.04 15.69
N SER A 109 18.30 -10.26 15.87
CA SER A 109 17.68 -11.59 15.78
C SER A 109 16.54 -11.66 14.77
N SER A 110 15.86 -10.55 14.50
CA SER A 110 14.68 -10.52 13.63
C SER A 110 14.58 -9.23 12.82
N GLY A 111 13.71 -9.29 11.81
CA GLY A 111 13.37 -8.18 10.93
C GLY A 111 14.14 -8.17 9.60
N PRO A 112 13.66 -7.43 8.60
CA PRO A 112 14.23 -7.41 7.24
C PRO A 112 15.60 -6.72 7.14
N CYS A 113 15.99 -5.97 8.19
CA CYS A 113 17.32 -5.39 8.32
C CYS A 113 18.29 -6.28 9.12
N CYS A 114 17.89 -7.51 9.45
CA CYS A 114 18.76 -8.53 10.02
C CYS A 114 19.04 -9.61 8.98
N ASN A 115 20.31 -9.91 8.72
CA ASN A 115 20.66 -11.00 7.81
C ASN A 115 20.71 -12.36 8.52
N GLU A 116 20.81 -13.43 7.75
CA GLU A 116 20.85 -14.81 8.25
C GLU A 116 22.06 -15.11 9.18
N LYS A 117 23.07 -14.24 9.20
CA LYS A 117 24.26 -14.33 10.06
C LYS A 117 24.14 -13.50 11.34
N CYS A 118 22.93 -13.07 11.69
CA CYS A 118 22.65 -12.25 12.87
C CYS A 118 23.34 -10.89 12.84
N GLN A 119 23.67 -10.36 11.65
CA GLN A 119 24.31 -9.05 11.49
C GLN A 119 23.33 -8.05 10.91
N LEU A 120 23.48 -6.80 11.31
CA LEU A 120 22.69 -5.69 10.78
C LEU A 120 23.03 -5.46 9.30
N GLN A 121 21.99 -5.25 8.50
CA GLN A 121 22.17 -4.76 7.14
C GLN A 121 22.76 -3.36 7.16
N PRO A 122 23.63 -2.99 6.20
CA PRO A 122 24.26 -1.68 6.18
C PRO A 122 23.23 -0.56 5.99
N ARG A 123 23.58 0.64 6.48
CA ARG A 123 22.75 1.84 6.28
C ARG A 123 22.48 2.05 4.80
N GLY A 124 21.21 2.26 4.44
CA GLY A 124 20.79 2.42 3.05
C GLY A 124 20.36 1.12 2.36
N TYR A 125 20.47 -0.04 3.00
CA TYR A 125 19.95 -1.29 2.45
C TYR A 125 18.41 -1.25 2.37
N PRO A 126 17.79 -1.47 1.19
CA PRO A 126 16.34 -1.41 1.07
C PRO A 126 15.67 -2.59 1.79
N CYS A 127 14.82 -2.29 2.78
CA CYS A 127 14.07 -3.30 3.54
C CYS A 127 12.59 -3.35 3.18
N ARG A 128 12.05 -2.30 2.56
CA ARG A 128 10.73 -2.31 1.93
C ARG A 128 10.79 -1.45 0.66
N THR A 129 10.40 -2.04 -0.47
CA THR A 129 10.29 -1.31 -1.73
C THR A 129 8.97 -0.57 -1.81
N ALA A 130 8.97 0.60 -2.45
CA ALA A 130 7.75 1.35 -2.77
C ALA A 130 6.78 0.51 -3.62
N ASN A 131 5.49 0.51 -3.25
CA ASN A 131 4.45 -0.21 -3.99
C ASN A 131 3.97 0.54 -5.24
N ASN A 132 4.07 1.87 -5.23
CA ASN A 132 3.64 2.76 -6.32
C ASN A 132 4.35 4.12 -6.18
N GLU A 133 4.09 5.04 -7.11
CA GLU A 133 4.71 6.38 -7.15
C GLU A 133 4.39 7.28 -5.94
N CYS A 134 3.34 6.98 -5.18
CA CYS A 134 2.96 7.69 -3.96
C CYS A 134 3.49 7.02 -2.68
N ASP A 135 4.24 5.93 -2.80
CA ASP A 135 4.81 5.19 -1.69
C ASP A 135 6.34 5.37 -1.67
N LEU A 136 6.96 5.35 -0.49
CA LEU A 136 8.41 5.52 -0.37
C LEU A 136 9.08 4.16 -0.16
N THR A 137 10.37 4.08 -0.51
CA THR A 137 11.20 2.91 -0.19
C THR A 137 11.88 3.16 1.14
N GLU A 138 11.70 2.27 2.11
CA GLU A 138 12.42 2.33 3.37
C GLU A 138 13.73 1.57 3.29
N VAL A 139 14.72 2.17 3.94
CA VAL A 139 16.07 1.64 4.03
C VAL A 139 16.45 1.42 5.48
N CYS A 140 17.26 0.41 5.72
CA CYS A 140 17.82 0.10 7.02
C CYS A 140 18.66 1.28 7.52
N SER A 141 18.49 1.60 8.81
CA SER A 141 19.33 2.60 9.50
C SER A 141 20.76 2.11 9.69
N GLY A 142 20.96 0.78 9.72
CA GLY A 142 22.21 0.13 10.14
C GLY A 142 22.33 -0.04 11.65
N ASP A 143 21.34 0.42 12.40
CA ASP A 143 21.37 0.47 13.87
C ASP A 143 20.41 -0.57 14.52
N THR A 144 19.43 -1.07 13.77
CA THR A 144 18.43 -2.05 14.25
C THR A 144 18.05 -3.07 13.16
N GLY A 145 17.59 -4.26 13.58
CA GLY A 145 17.16 -5.34 12.67
C GLY A 145 15.78 -5.09 12.03
N SER A 146 15.02 -4.14 12.56
CA SER A 146 13.71 -3.75 12.04
C SER A 146 13.82 -2.72 10.91
N CYS A 147 12.95 -2.83 9.91
CA CYS A 147 12.75 -1.74 8.95
C CYS A 147 12.12 -0.54 9.69
N PRO A 148 12.45 0.71 9.33
CA PRO A 148 11.74 1.87 9.87
C PRO A 148 10.26 1.84 9.47
N GLN A 149 9.48 2.74 10.08
CA GLN A 149 8.05 2.85 9.80
C GLN A 149 7.80 3.13 8.32
N ASP A 150 6.74 2.50 7.79
CA ASP A 150 6.23 2.70 6.43
C ASP A 150 5.83 4.17 6.23
N MET A 151 6.58 4.85 5.37
CA MET A 151 6.36 6.22 4.96
C MET A 151 5.87 6.27 3.52
N PHE A 152 5.12 7.31 3.22
CA PHE A 152 4.59 7.54 1.88
C PHE A 152 4.73 9.00 1.47
N VAL A 153 4.64 9.24 0.17
CA VAL A 153 4.69 10.58 -0.41
C VAL A 153 3.52 11.39 0.15
N LYS A 154 3.80 12.63 0.56
CA LYS A 154 2.80 13.53 1.13
C LYS A 154 1.54 13.60 0.26
N ASN A 155 0.39 13.75 0.92
CA ASN A 155 -0.89 13.87 0.24
C ASN A 155 -0.91 15.09 -0.70
N ALA A 156 -1.78 15.05 -1.71
CA ALA A 156 -1.97 16.11 -2.71
C ALA A 156 -0.85 16.29 -3.75
N ILE A 157 0.18 15.44 -3.75
CA ILE A 157 1.19 15.41 -4.83
C ILE A 157 0.57 14.77 -6.09
N PRO A 158 0.67 15.36 -7.28
CA PRO A 158 0.12 14.79 -8.50
C PRO A 158 0.73 13.41 -8.83
N CYS A 159 -0.10 12.49 -9.33
CA CYS A 159 0.31 11.13 -9.68
C CYS A 159 -0.44 10.61 -10.92
N GLY A 160 0.06 9.53 -11.52
CA GLY A 160 -0.59 8.85 -12.65
C GLY A 160 -0.69 9.74 -13.89
N ASN A 161 0.37 10.51 -14.19
CA ASN A 161 0.38 11.54 -15.24
C ASN A 161 -0.70 12.64 -15.03
N ASN A 162 -0.78 13.20 -13.83
CA ASN A 162 -1.77 14.23 -13.43
C ASN A 162 -3.24 13.77 -13.48
N GLN A 163 -3.49 12.46 -13.52
CA GLN A 163 -4.83 11.89 -13.47
C GLN A 163 -5.36 11.74 -12.04
N GLY A 164 -4.49 11.82 -11.04
CA GLY A 164 -4.83 11.71 -9.62
C GLY A 164 -3.89 12.53 -8.74
N TYR A 165 -4.13 12.40 -7.44
CA TYR A 165 -3.25 12.94 -6.41
C TYR A 165 -2.94 11.85 -5.39
N CYS A 166 -1.73 11.85 -4.85
CA CYS A 166 -1.33 10.95 -3.80
C CYS A 166 -2.22 11.16 -2.57
N PHE A 167 -2.73 10.06 -2.04
CA PHE A 167 -3.54 10.05 -0.84
C PHE A 167 -3.25 8.76 -0.05
N ASN A 168 -2.70 8.90 1.15
CA ASN A 168 -2.34 7.82 2.05
C ASN A 168 -1.50 6.71 1.37
N GLY A 169 -0.50 7.12 0.59
CA GLY A 169 0.45 6.25 -0.10
C GLY A 169 -0.07 5.55 -1.34
N ASN A 170 -1.21 5.99 -1.88
CA ASN A 170 -1.78 5.47 -3.11
C ASN A 170 -2.12 6.59 -4.08
N CYS A 171 -2.26 6.25 -5.36
CA CYS A 171 -2.78 7.13 -6.40
C CYS A 171 -4.21 6.71 -6.81
N PRO A 172 -5.24 6.99 -5.98
CA PRO A 172 -6.62 6.60 -6.25
C PRO A 172 -7.17 7.33 -7.49
N ARG A 173 -7.73 6.55 -8.41
CA ARG A 173 -8.26 7.03 -9.70
C ARG A 173 -9.54 6.26 -10.05
N LEU A 174 -10.55 6.98 -10.52
CA LEU A 174 -11.83 6.40 -10.97
C LEU A 174 -11.62 5.30 -12.02
N GLN A 175 -10.68 5.50 -12.95
CA GLN A 175 -10.36 4.54 -14.00
C GLN A 175 -9.85 3.21 -13.43
N MET A 176 -8.90 3.27 -12.48
CA MET A 176 -8.37 2.08 -11.81
C MET A 176 -9.47 1.36 -11.03
N GLN A 177 -10.34 2.10 -10.33
CA GLN A 177 -11.44 1.50 -9.58
C GLN A 177 -12.43 0.77 -10.52
N CYS A 178 -12.73 1.35 -11.70
CA CYS A 178 -13.55 0.70 -12.71
C CYS A 178 -12.91 -0.56 -13.30
N GLU A 179 -11.63 -0.51 -13.67
CA GLU A 179 -10.89 -1.67 -14.19
C GLU A 179 -10.85 -2.82 -13.19
N ALA A 180 -10.75 -2.47 -11.92
CA ALA A 180 -10.65 -3.45 -10.86
C ALA A 180 -12.00 -4.11 -10.50
N LEU A 181 -13.11 -3.38 -10.67
CA LEU A 181 -14.45 -3.94 -10.51
C LEU A 181 -14.92 -4.72 -11.74
N TRP A 182 -14.61 -4.25 -12.95
CA TRP A 182 -15.24 -4.70 -14.20
C TRP A 182 -14.26 -5.28 -15.23
N GLY A 183 -12.97 -5.36 -14.92
CA GLY A 183 -11.92 -5.86 -15.82
C GLY A 183 -11.17 -4.75 -16.55
N ARG A 184 -9.96 -5.07 -17.02
CA ARG A 184 -9.02 -4.17 -17.70
C ARG A 184 -9.60 -3.37 -18.88
N LYS A 185 -10.72 -3.80 -19.46
CA LYS A 185 -11.41 -3.09 -20.58
C LYS A 185 -12.44 -2.07 -20.09
N ALA A 186 -12.69 -1.99 -18.79
CA ALA A 186 -13.63 -1.04 -18.23
C ALA A 186 -13.05 0.37 -18.25
N LYS A 187 -13.94 1.35 -18.25
CA LYS A 187 -13.59 2.77 -18.23
C LYS A 187 -14.44 3.50 -17.22
N THR A 188 -13.94 4.61 -16.70
CA THR A 188 -14.79 5.59 -16.03
C THR A 188 -15.92 5.98 -16.98
N ALA A 189 -17.16 5.98 -16.48
CA ALA A 189 -18.31 6.39 -17.28
C ALA A 189 -18.22 7.89 -17.62
N ASP A 190 -19.04 8.31 -18.58
CA ASP A 190 -19.18 9.73 -18.89
C ASP A 190 -19.72 10.50 -17.67
N SER A 191 -19.26 11.73 -17.50
CA SER A 191 -19.73 12.68 -16.46
C SER A 191 -21.26 12.79 -16.37
N SER A 192 -21.99 12.59 -17.47
CA SER A 192 -23.45 12.55 -17.47
C SER A 192 -24.02 11.42 -16.60
N CYS A 193 -23.35 10.27 -16.49
CA CYS A 193 -23.77 9.19 -15.57
C CYS A 193 -23.73 9.66 -14.12
N PHE A 194 -22.60 10.25 -13.71
CA PHE A 194 -22.43 10.79 -12.35
C PHE A 194 -23.48 11.86 -12.06
N ARG A 195 -23.64 12.88 -12.93
CA ARG A 195 -24.61 13.96 -12.72
C ARG A 195 -26.07 13.48 -12.69
N LEU A 196 -26.49 12.65 -13.64
CA LEU A 196 -27.90 12.23 -13.78
C LEU A 196 -28.36 11.22 -12.72
N LEU A 197 -27.43 10.41 -12.21
CA LEU A 197 -27.75 9.35 -11.26
C LEU A 197 -27.43 9.78 -9.81
N ASN A 198 -26.28 10.40 -9.56
CA ASN A 198 -25.89 10.76 -8.18
C ASN A 198 -26.73 11.91 -7.60
N SER A 199 -27.38 12.72 -8.44
CA SER A 199 -28.36 13.74 -8.01
C SER A 199 -29.67 13.15 -7.46
N ARG A 200 -29.93 11.85 -7.65
CA ARG A 200 -31.22 11.23 -7.27
C ARG A 200 -31.29 10.83 -5.80
N GLY A 201 -30.16 10.45 -5.19
CA GLY A 201 -30.16 9.87 -3.86
C GLY A 201 -30.84 8.50 -3.83
N SER A 202 -30.55 7.65 -4.81
CA SER A 202 -31.15 6.31 -4.93
C SER A 202 -30.08 5.22 -4.92
N ALA A 203 -30.49 3.96 -4.96
CA ALA A 203 -29.57 2.81 -5.01
C ALA A 203 -28.71 2.78 -6.29
N GLU A 204 -29.12 3.52 -7.32
CA GLU A 204 -28.40 3.69 -8.58
C GLU A 204 -27.40 4.86 -8.56
N GLY A 205 -27.49 5.75 -7.57
CA GLY A 205 -26.61 6.92 -7.46
C GLY A 205 -26.94 7.80 -6.26
N ASN A 206 -25.96 7.99 -5.38
CA ASN A 206 -26.09 8.75 -4.14
C ASN A 206 -24.71 9.23 -3.64
N CYS A 207 -24.70 10.05 -2.58
CA CYS A 207 -23.51 10.49 -1.84
C CYS A 207 -23.45 9.86 -0.44
N GLY A 208 -23.73 8.56 -0.36
CA GLY A 208 -23.80 7.81 0.89
C GLY A 208 -25.17 7.91 1.56
N LYS A 209 -25.22 7.52 2.82
CA LYS A 209 -26.43 7.53 3.64
C LYS A 209 -26.40 8.67 4.65
N ASP A 210 -27.56 9.27 4.90
CA ASP A 210 -27.74 10.16 6.04
C ASP A 210 -27.49 9.39 7.35
N LYS A 211 -26.71 10.00 8.26
CA LYS A 211 -26.30 9.33 9.50
C LYS A 211 -27.45 9.13 10.49
N TYR A 212 -28.51 9.92 10.38
CA TYR A 212 -29.65 9.90 11.30
C TYR A 212 -30.81 9.09 10.75
N THR A 213 -31.17 9.31 9.48
CA THR A 213 -32.30 8.62 8.86
C THR A 213 -31.91 7.30 8.20
N GLY A 214 -30.63 7.12 7.84
CA GLY A 214 -30.15 5.96 7.08
C GLY A 214 -30.55 5.98 5.60
N GLU A 215 -31.25 7.02 5.15
CA GLU A 215 -31.69 7.17 3.77
C GLU A 215 -30.54 7.58 2.85
N LEU A 216 -30.64 7.19 1.57
CA LEU A 216 -29.61 7.54 0.58
C LEU A 216 -29.69 9.03 0.25
N LYS A 217 -28.56 9.70 0.36
CA LYS A 217 -28.47 11.15 0.18
C LYS A 217 -28.22 11.50 -1.29
N PRO A 218 -28.99 12.42 -1.89
CA PRO A 218 -28.65 12.96 -3.20
C PRO A 218 -27.37 13.81 -3.11
N CYS A 219 -26.52 13.70 -4.12
CA CYS A 219 -25.33 14.54 -4.25
C CYS A 219 -25.70 15.96 -4.67
N SER A 220 -24.98 16.95 -4.14
CA SER A 220 -24.95 18.30 -4.69
C SER A 220 -24.09 18.36 -5.96
N GLU A 221 -24.20 19.45 -6.71
CA GLU A 221 -23.52 19.62 -8.00
C GLU A 221 -22.01 19.39 -7.94
N ASP A 222 -21.35 19.99 -6.95
CA ASP A 222 -19.90 19.83 -6.75
C ASP A 222 -19.50 18.39 -6.39
N ASN A 223 -20.43 17.57 -5.89
CA ASN A 223 -20.16 16.26 -5.31
C ASN A 223 -20.54 15.08 -6.22
N TYR A 224 -21.06 15.34 -7.44
CA TYR A 224 -21.45 14.27 -8.35
C TYR A 224 -20.33 13.26 -8.61
N ASN A 225 -19.09 13.72 -8.72
CA ASN A 225 -17.92 12.87 -8.99
C ASN A 225 -17.39 12.13 -7.76
N CYS A 226 -17.97 12.33 -6.57
CA CYS A 226 -17.57 11.68 -5.32
C CYS A 226 -18.62 10.76 -4.72
N GLY A 227 -19.79 10.65 -5.35
CA GLY A 227 -20.85 9.75 -4.95
C GLY A 227 -20.60 8.30 -5.38
N THR A 228 -21.65 7.63 -5.84
CA THR A 228 -21.56 6.31 -6.46
C THR A 228 -20.65 6.37 -7.69
N LEU A 229 -19.75 5.41 -7.82
CA LEU A 229 -18.86 5.23 -8.96
C LEU A 229 -19.66 4.70 -10.16
N HIS A 230 -19.54 5.38 -11.30
CA HIS A 230 -20.11 4.93 -12.57
C HIS A 230 -19.01 4.50 -13.52
N CYS A 231 -19.14 3.28 -14.05
CA CYS A 231 -18.23 2.70 -15.03
C CYS A 231 -18.94 2.43 -16.36
N SER A 232 -18.16 2.19 -17.41
CA SER A 232 -18.64 1.77 -18.73
C SER A 232 -17.70 0.72 -19.30
N GLN A 233 -18.14 -0.04 -20.30
CA GLN A 233 -17.34 -1.10 -20.94
C GLN A 233 -16.91 -2.19 -19.93
N GLY A 234 -15.94 -3.03 -20.30
CA GLY A 234 -15.53 -4.17 -19.48
C GLY A 234 -16.56 -5.31 -19.44
N SER A 235 -16.41 -6.19 -18.44
CA SER A 235 -17.26 -7.36 -18.21
C SER A 235 -18.71 -6.99 -17.96
N SER A 236 -19.63 -7.90 -18.30
CA SER A 236 -21.07 -7.73 -18.04
C SER A 236 -21.45 -7.88 -16.57
N LYS A 237 -20.57 -8.50 -15.76
CA LYS A 237 -20.70 -8.65 -14.31
C LYS A 237 -19.39 -8.23 -13.62
N PRO A 238 -19.43 -7.79 -12.35
CA PRO A 238 -18.22 -7.51 -11.58
C PRO A 238 -17.33 -8.75 -11.47
N LEU A 239 -16.01 -8.54 -11.39
CA LEU A 239 -15.02 -9.61 -11.30
C LEU A 239 -15.08 -10.34 -9.94
N LEU A 240 -15.39 -9.60 -8.89
CA LEU A 240 -15.53 -10.18 -7.56
C LEU A 240 -16.87 -10.92 -7.46
N LYS A 241 -16.82 -12.24 -7.34
CA LYS A 241 -18.00 -13.12 -7.30
C LYS A 241 -19.03 -12.71 -6.22
N LEU A 242 -18.57 -12.16 -5.09
CA LEU A 242 -19.43 -11.64 -4.02
C LEU A 242 -20.33 -10.47 -4.46
N LEU A 243 -19.96 -9.76 -5.53
CA LEU A 243 -20.69 -8.62 -6.08
C LEU A 243 -21.48 -9.00 -7.34
N ALA A 244 -21.48 -10.28 -7.74
CA ALA A 244 -22.07 -10.74 -8.99
C ALA A 244 -23.61 -10.62 -9.02
N SER A 245 -24.27 -10.43 -7.87
CA SER A 245 -25.71 -10.12 -7.77
C SER A 245 -26.00 -8.65 -7.45
N GLU A 246 -24.98 -7.87 -7.07
CA GLU A 246 -25.15 -6.52 -6.54
C GLU A 246 -24.67 -5.49 -7.56
N PHE A 247 -25.24 -5.50 -8.76
CA PHE A 247 -24.84 -4.57 -9.79
C PHE A 247 -26.00 -4.19 -10.70
N THR A 248 -25.89 -3.04 -11.38
CA THR A 248 -26.88 -2.60 -12.35
C THR A 248 -26.19 -1.90 -13.51
N THR A 249 -26.71 -2.09 -14.71
CA THR A 249 -26.28 -1.37 -15.91
C THR A 249 -27.45 -0.55 -16.43
N HIS A 250 -27.25 0.76 -16.57
CA HIS A 250 -28.22 1.67 -17.13
C HIS A 250 -27.74 2.19 -18.48
N GLN A 251 -28.66 2.26 -19.44
CA GLN A 251 -28.46 3.06 -20.65
C GLN A 251 -29.13 4.41 -20.42
N LYS A 252 -28.33 5.49 -20.48
CA LYS A 252 -28.80 6.87 -20.37
C LYS A 252 -28.64 7.58 -21.68
N GLN A 253 -29.47 8.57 -21.92
CA GLN A 253 -29.39 9.41 -23.11
C GLN A 253 -29.46 10.88 -22.69
N GLU A 254 -28.55 11.69 -23.21
CA GLU A 254 -28.56 13.13 -23.03
C GLU A 254 -28.08 13.79 -24.32
N ARG A 255 -28.85 14.77 -24.82
CA ARG A 255 -28.55 15.50 -26.07
C ARG A 255 -28.24 14.57 -27.25
N GLY A 256 -28.96 13.45 -27.37
CA GLY A 256 -28.79 12.46 -28.43
C GLY A 256 -27.62 11.48 -28.25
N LYS A 257 -26.70 11.71 -27.29
CA LYS A 257 -25.61 10.79 -26.95
C LYS A 257 -26.10 9.74 -25.95
N HIS A 258 -25.77 8.48 -26.21
CA HIS A 258 -26.07 7.35 -25.31
C HIS A 258 -24.85 7.04 -24.44
N PHE A 259 -25.10 6.72 -23.17
CA PHE A 259 -24.10 6.42 -22.16
C PHE A 259 -24.48 5.15 -21.42
N GLU A 260 -23.51 4.25 -21.27
CA GLU A 260 -23.62 3.10 -20.39
C GLU A 260 -23.11 3.49 -19.00
N CYS A 261 -23.96 3.33 -17.98
CA CYS A 261 -23.64 3.60 -16.58
C CYS A 261 -23.76 2.29 -15.78
N LYS A 262 -22.64 1.64 -15.51
CA LYS A 262 -22.52 0.45 -14.67
C LYS A 262 -22.21 0.85 -13.24
N VAL A 263 -22.98 0.33 -12.30
CA VAL A 263 -22.79 0.55 -10.86
C VAL A 263 -22.75 -0.80 -10.14
N VAL A 264 -21.96 -0.85 -9.08
CA VAL A 264 -21.98 -1.93 -8.10
C VAL A 264 -22.64 -1.38 -6.84
N ARG A 265 -23.42 -2.22 -6.16
CA ARG A 265 -24.04 -1.92 -4.87
C ARG A 265 -23.35 -2.77 -3.81
N GLY A 266 -23.27 -2.23 -2.60
CA GLY A 266 -23.06 -3.05 -1.43
C GLY A 266 -21.66 -2.99 -0.84
N TYR A 267 -21.64 -3.45 0.41
CA TYR A 267 -20.47 -3.50 1.27
C TYR A 267 -19.85 -4.88 1.15
N LEU A 268 -18.53 -4.95 1.05
CA LEU A 268 -17.84 -6.21 1.25
C LEU A 268 -17.92 -6.57 2.73
N GLN A 269 -18.92 -7.37 3.10
CA GLN A 269 -19.02 -7.90 4.45
C GLN A 269 -17.71 -8.59 4.84
N GLY A 270 -17.13 -8.16 5.96
CA GLY A 270 -15.90 -8.70 6.52
C GLY A 270 -14.58 -8.06 6.05
N LEU A 271 -14.53 -7.06 5.17
CA LEU A 271 -13.28 -6.47 4.63
C LEU A 271 -13.06 -4.97 4.89
N SER A 272 -13.74 -4.41 5.90
CA SER A 272 -14.00 -2.98 6.16
C SER A 272 -15.38 -2.60 5.64
N SER A 273 -16.08 -1.73 6.38
CA SER A 273 -17.40 -1.15 6.03
C SER A 273 -17.30 -0.18 4.85
N THR A 274 -16.47 -0.49 3.86
CA THR A 274 -16.21 0.34 2.69
C THR A 274 -17.12 -0.13 1.56
N ASP A 275 -18.04 0.73 1.14
CA ASP A 275 -18.88 0.51 -0.03
C ASP A 275 -17.99 0.61 -1.29
N VAL A 276 -17.72 -0.53 -1.92
CA VAL A 276 -16.84 -0.60 -3.09
C VAL A 276 -17.47 0.00 -4.35
N GLY A 277 -18.78 0.26 -4.31
CA GLY A 277 -19.53 0.97 -5.34
C GLY A 277 -19.42 2.49 -5.24
N MET A 278 -18.83 3.03 -4.17
CA MET A 278 -18.60 4.46 -4.00
C MET A 278 -17.22 4.86 -4.49
N VAL A 279 -17.08 6.11 -4.95
CA VAL A 279 -15.78 6.67 -5.31
C VAL A 279 -14.86 6.67 -4.08
N GLU A 280 -13.66 6.11 -4.25
CA GLU A 280 -12.67 6.00 -3.18
C GLU A 280 -12.14 7.38 -2.76
N ASP A 281 -11.96 7.57 -1.45
CA ASP A 281 -11.34 8.78 -0.90
C ASP A 281 -9.93 8.98 -1.48
N GLY A 282 -9.59 10.24 -1.76
CA GLY A 282 -8.38 10.62 -2.47
C GLY A 282 -8.55 10.77 -3.99
N SER A 283 -9.61 10.22 -4.58
CA SER A 283 -9.82 10.27 -6.03
C SER A 283 -9.99 11.72 -6.53
N LYS A 284 -9.33 12.07 -7.64
CA LYS A 284 -9.49 13.39 -8.27
C LYS A 284 -10.93 13.60 -8.75
N CYS A 285 -11.57 14.68 -8.30
CA CYS A 285 -12.95 15.05 -8.68
C CYS A 285 -13.06 16.37 -9.44
N GLY A 286 -11.97 17.11 -9.53
CA GLY A 286 -11.82 18.35 -10.27
C GLY A 286 -10.36 18.84 -10.23
N GLU A 287 -10.08 19.96 -10.86
CA GLU A 287 -8.76 20.59 -10.74
C GLU A 287 -8.51 21.04 -9.30
N ASP A 288 -7.37 20.64 -8.75
CA ASP A 288 -6.98 20.83 -7.35
C ASP A 288 -8.01 20.37 -6.32
N LYS A 289 -8.77 19.32 -6.65
CA LYS A 289 -9.81 18.74 -5.78
C LYS A 289 -9.77 17.22 -5.72
N ILE A 290 -10.09 16.68 -4.54
CA ILE A 290 -10.23 15.25 -4.30
C ILE A 290 -11.55 14.92 -3.58
N CYS A 291 -11.97 13.67 -3.70
CA CYS A 291 -13.06 13.13 -2.90
C CYS A 291 -12.59 12.81 -1.49
N LEU A 292 -13.35 13.25 -0.49
CA LEU A 292 -13.21 12.82 0.89
C LEU A 292 -14.60 12.69 1.51
N ASN A 293 -14.94 11.50 1.98
CA ASN A 293 -16.24 11.20 2.57
C ASN A 293 -17.40 11.67 1.66
N GLN A 294 -17.33 11.22 0.40
CA GLN A 294 -18.29 11.52 -0.68
C GLN A 294 -18.46 13.03 -0.99
N THR A 295 -17.49 13.86 -0.61
CA THR A 295 -17.48 15.31 -0.86
C THR A 295 -16.24 15.70 -1.67
N CYS A 296 -16.42 16.51 -2.71
CA CYS A 296 -15.32 17.03 -3.52
C CYS A 296 -14.72 18.28 -2.85
N ILE A 297 -13.58 18.11 -2.21
CA ILE A 297 -12.90 19.16 -1.43
C ILE A 297 -11.64 19.66 -2.16
N ASN A 298 -11.25 20.90 -1.90
CA ASN A 298 -9.99 21.45 -2.41
C ASN A 298 -8.79 20.78 -1.72
N LEU A 299 -7.65 20.72 -2.42
CA LEU A 299 -6.40 20.17 -1.90
C LEU A 299 -5.72 21.06 -0.85
N ARG A 300 -5.99 22.37 -0.86
CA ARG A 300 -5.31 23.36 0.00
C ARG A 300 -5.24 22.97 1.49
N PRO A 301 -6.32 22.48 2.14
CA PRO A 301 -6.25 22.04 3.52
C PRO A 301 -5.22 20.93 3.72
N LEU A 302 -5.14 19.96 2.80
CA LEU A 302 -4.21 18.83 2.88
C LEU A 302 -2.76 19.23 2.62
N GLN A 303 -2.54 20.27 1.81
CA GLN A 303 -1.21 20.83 1.58
C GLN A 303 -0.69 21.61 2.80
N SER A 304 -1.60 22.21 3.57
CA SER A 304 -1.28 23.19 4.62
C SER A 304 -0.89 22.63 5.99
N TYR A 305 -1.08 21.34 6.26
CA TYR A 305 -0.98 20.82 7.62
C TYR A 305 0.43 20.70 8.20
N THR A 306 1.49 20.82 7.40
CA THR A 306 2.92 21.00 7.78
C THR A 306 3.78 20.84 6.52
N ASN A 307 4.91 21.53 6.44
CA ASN A 307 5.79 21.51 5.26
C ASN A 307 7.09 20.76 5.58
N CYS A 308 7.67 20.11 4.58
CA CYS A 308 9.01 19.55 4.73
C CYS A 308 10.06 20.66 4.91
N PRO A 309 11.23 20.32 5.47
CA PRO A 309 12.39 21.20 5.47
C PRO A 309 12.63 21.75 4.06
N SER A 310 12.88 23.05 3.99
CA SER A 310 13.01 23.78 2.74
C SER A 310 14.33 24.52 2.71
N HIS A 311 14.89 24.67 1.51
CA HIS A 311 16.15 25.39 1.33
C HIS A 311 16.07 26.80 1.96
N PRO A 312 17.07 27.24 2.74
CA PRO A 312 17.00 28.48 3.51
C PRO A 312 16.67 29.72 2.67
N SER A 313 17.22 29.80 1.45
CA SER A 313 17.06 30.94 0.54
C SER A 313 15.92 30.81 -0.47
N THR A 314 15.72 29.66 -1.12
CA THR A 314 14.73 29.50 -2.20
C THR A 314 13.36 29.08 -1.70
N LYS A 315 13.25 28.65 -0.43
CA LYS A 315 12.01 28.14 0.21
C LYS A 315 11.37 26.97 -0.53
N ARG A 316 12.15 26.25 -1.35
CA ARG A 316 11.69 25.03 -2.02
C ARG A 316 11.81 23.84 -1.07
N GLU A 317 10.72 23.09 -0.93
CA GLU A 317 10.69 21.88 -0.09
C GLU A 317 11.70 20.85 -0.60
N CYS A 318 12.44 20.25 0.32
CA CYS A 318 13.50 19.29 0.03
C CYS A 318 14.51 19.78 -1.02
N SER A 319 14.67 21.10 -1.15
CA SER A 319 15.57 21.76 -2.11
C SER A 319 15.38 21.30 -3.58
N ASP A 320 14.21 20.78 -3.95
CA ASP A 320 13.95 20.06 -5.21
C ASP A 320 14.91 18.87 -5.50
N HIS A 321 15.48 18.30 -4.44
CA HIS A 321 16.43 17.20 -4.47
C HIS A 321 16.00 16.04 -3.57
N GLY A 322 14.68 15.92 -3.41
CA GLY A 322 14.09 14.86 -2.62
C GLY A 322 12.57 14.94 -2.61
N THR A 323 11.97 13.91 -2.02
CA THR A 323 10.54 13.75 -1.91
C THR A 323 10.09 13.97 -0.47
N CYS A 324 9.04 14.77 -0.28
CA CYS A 324 8.47 15.04 1.04
C CYS A 324 7.58 13.88 1.50
N SER A 325 7.88 13.31 2.67
CA SER A 325 7.10 12.24 3.28
C SER A 325 5.87 12.74 4.02
N ASN A 326 4.97 11.82 4.38
CA ASN A 326 3.79 12.04 5.21
C ASN A 326 4.09 12.47 6.65
N ILE A 327 5.32 12.31 7.12
CA ILE A 327 5.79 12.77 8.44
C ILE A 327 6.65 14.03 8.36
N ASN A 328 6.64 14.73 7.21
CA ASN A 328 7.38 15.97 6.95
C ASN A 328 8.91 15.80 7.03
N THR A 329 9.41 14.68 6.55
CA THR A 329 10.84 14.44 6.35
C THR A 329 11.16 14.37 4.87
N CYS A 330 12.33 14.87 4.48
CA CYS A 330 12.79 14.76 3.10
C CYS A 330 13.53 13.44 2.90
N VAL A 331 13.10 12.68 1.89
CA VAL A 331 13.85 11.54 1.36
C VAL A 331 14.64 12.03 0.15
N CYS A 332 15.95 12.18 0.31
CA CYS A 332 16.80 12.80 -0.71
C CYS A 332 17.04 11.88 -1.90
N ASP A 333 17.13 12.50 -3.07
CA ASP A 333 17.52 11.84 -4.30
C ASP A 333 18.99 11.40 -4.23
N ASN A 334 19.36 10.44 -5.07
CA ASN A 334 20.73 9.95 -5.14
C ASN A 334 21.70 11.10 -5.46
N GLY A 335 22.74 11.25 -4.65
CA GLY A 335 23.69 12.36 -4.76
C GLY A 335 23.39 13.56 -3.85
N TYR A 336 22.34 13.50 -3.04
CA TYR A 336 21.97 14.56 -2.09
C TYR A 336 21.78 14.04 -0.66
N THR A 337 22.01 14.92 0.31
CA THR A 337 21.90 14.63 1.75
C THR A 337 21.56 15.88 2.55
N GLY A 338 21.43 15.71 3.88
CA GLY A 338 20.94 16.74 4.79
C GLY A 338 19.42 16.63 5.01
N SER A 339 18.91 17.36 6.00
CA SER A 339 17.49 17.33 6.36
C SER A 339 16.57 17.94 5.30
N ASP A 340 17.11 18.85 4.48
CA ASP A 340 16.41 19.55 3.39
C ASP A 340 16.96 19.19 2.00
N CYS A 341 17.82 18.17 1.91
CA CYS A 341 18.48 17.71 0.68
C CYS A 341 19.30 18.77 -0.08
N SER A 342 19.77 19.83 0.61
CA SER A 342 20.57 20.89 -0.01
C SER A 342 22.03 20.52 -0.27
N LEU A 343 22.56 19.47 0.38
CA LEU A 343 23.97 19.11 0.33
C LEU A 343 24.23 18.04 -0.74
N SER A 344 25.09 18.34 -1.72
CA SER A 344 25.51 17.35 -2.72
C SER A 344 26.61 16.43 -2.17
N THR A 345 26.39 15.12 -2.26
CA THR A 345 27.39 14.09 -1.97
C THR A 345 28.28 13.88 -3.19
N ARG A 346 29.13 14.86 -3.51
CA ARG A 346 30.20 14.61 -4.50
C ARG A 346 31.06 13.44 -4.01
N PRO A 347 31.43 12.48 -4.88
CA PRO A 347 32.47 11.53 -4.51
C PRO A 347 33.73 12.33 -4.19
N PHE A 348 34.32 12.08 -3.02
CA PHE A 348 35.69 12.49 -2.75
C PHE A 348 36.56 11.89 -3.85
N ILE A 349 36.99 12.70 -4.81
CA ILE A 349 38.16 12.39 -5.61
C ILE A 349 39.33 12.79 -4.71
N PRO A 350 40.07 11.86 -4.09
CA PRO A 350 41.31 12.23 -3.43
C PRO A 350 42.17 12.95 -4.46
N ILE A 351 42.55 14.19 -4.15
CA ILE A 351 43.52 14.93 -4.94
C ILE A 351 44.83 14.15 -4.78
N PHE A 352 45.12 13.25 -5.73
CA PHE A 352 46.49 12.79 -5.89
C PHE A 352 47.26 14.00 -6.42
N GLU A 353 47.98 14.67 -5.52
CA GLU A 353 49.07 15.57 -5.90
C GLU A 353 50.00 14.78 -6.82
N THR A 354 49.90 15.04 -8.11
CA THR A 354 50.85 14.52 -9.09
C THR A 354 52.13 15.30 -8.90
N THR A 355 53.05 14.71 -8.14
CA THR A 355 54.44 15.13 -8.14
C THR A 355 54.96 15.05 -9.58
N GLN A 356 55.38 16.20 -10.10
CA GLN A 356 56.01 16.29 -11.41
C GLN A 356 57.31 15.48 -11.40
N SER A 357 57.47 14.60 -12.38
CA SER A 357 58.77 14.07 -12.78
C SER A 357 59.02 14.45 -14.25
N PRO A 358 60.25 14.83 -14.63
CA PRO A 358 60.49 15.66 -15.80
C PRO A 358 60.55 14.85 -17.10
N GLY A 359 59.85 15.38 -18.12
CA GLY A 359 60.27 15.42 -19.53
C GLY A 359 60.47 14.10 -20.28
N SER A 360 59.57 13.83 -21.23
CA SER A 360 60.00 13.52 -22.61
C SER A 360 58.85 13.52 -23.63
N ARG A 361 59.01 14.43 -24.60
CA ARG A 361 58.67 14.40 -26.03
C ARG A 361 57.25 14.06 -26.51
N MET A 362 56.71 15.04 -27.23
CA MET A 362 55.59 15.01 -28.18
C MET A 362 55.59 13.78 -29.09
N SER A 363 54.39 13.21 -29.29
CA SER A 363 53.92 12.68 -30.57
C SER A 363 52.38 12.60 -30.55
N THR A 364 51.71 13.47 -31.29
CA THR A 364 50.39 13.19 -31.92
C THR A 364 50.61 12.33 -33.18
N PRO A 365 49.59 11.72 -33.83
CA PRO A 365 48.15 11.64 -33.54
C PRO A 365 47.60 10.18 -33.68
N LEU A 366 46.30 9.95 -33.43
CA LEU A 366 45.36 9.35 -34.39
C LEU A 366 43.98 9.10 -33.76
N PHE A 367 42.97 9.62 -34.45
CA PHE A 367 41.55 9.26 -34.31
C PHE A 367 41.34 7.79 -34.69
N ILE A 368 40.61 7.05 -33.85
CA ILE A 368 39.84 5.87 -34.26
C ILE A 368 38.48 5.95 -33.61
N ASP A 369 37.48 6.07 -34.47
CA ASP A 369 36.06 5.85 -34.24
C ASP A 369 35.79 4.34 -34.08
N SER A 370 35.03 3.96 -33.05
CA SER A 370 34.32 2.68 -33.04
C SER A 370 33.36 2.58 -31.85
N GLY A 371 32.06 2.45 -32.17
CA GLY A 371 31.27 1.37 -31.59
C GLY A 371 30.25 1.76 -30.52
N SER A 372 29.09 2.23 -30.98
CA SER A 372 27.76 1.74 -30.60
C SER A 372 27.63 1.02 -29.25
N THR A 373 27.10 1.72 -28.24
CA THR A 373 26.44 1.07 -27.10
C THR A 373 25.04 0.63 -27.52
N PRO A 374 24.63 -0.62 -27.23
CA PRO A 374 23.30 -1.08 -27.55
C PRO A 374 22.26 -0.41 -26.64
N SER A 375 21.26 0.15 -27.30
CA SER A 375 19.89 0.42 -26.84
C SER A 375 19.54 -0.35 -25.55
N ASN A 376 19.44 0.36 -24.43
CA ASN A 376 18.70 -0.15 -23.28
C ASN A 376 17.23 -0.22 -23.67
N THR A 377 16.80 -1.44 -23.95
CA THR A 377 15.41 -1.84 -24.14
C THR A 377 14.57 -1.30 -22.99
N TYR A 378 13.66 -0.39 -23.34
CA TYR A 378 12.58 0.07 -22.49
C TYR A 378 11.70 -1.14 -22.14
N ILE A 379 11.83 -1.65 -20.91
CA ILE A 379 10.89 -2.63 -20.35
C ILE A 379 9.72 -1.83 -19.78
N PRO A 380 8.49 -1.97 -20.30
CA PRO A 380 7.34 -1.37 -19.66
C PRO A 380 7.11 -2.06 -18.32
N TYR A 381 7.23 -1.29 -17.23
CA TYR A 381 6.81 -1.71 -15.91
C TYR A 381 5.30 -2.01 -15.94
N GLU A 382 4.93 -3.29 -15.79
CA GLU A 382 3.56 -3.69 -15.51
C GLU A 382 3.17 -3.21 -14.10
N GLY A 383 2.52 -2.05 -14.08
CA GLY A 383 1.48 -1.59 -13.16
C GLY A 383 1.48 -2.07 -11.70
N ALA A 384 1.58 -1.09 -10.80
CA ALA A 384 1.02 -1.18 -9.45
C ALA A 384 -0.44 -1.61 -9.51
N TYR A 385 -0.74 -2.80 -8.96
CA TYR A 385 -2.10 -3.33 -8.90
C TYR A 385 -2.93 -2.52 -7.91
N SER A 386 -4.10 -2.04 -8.33
CA SER A 386 -5.08 -1.53 -7.38
C SER A 386 -5.53 -2.65 -6.41
N LYS A 387 -5.96 -2.30 -5.19
CA LYS A 387 -6.43 -3.25 -4.17
C LYS A 387 -7.54 -4.18 -4.70
N LEU A 388 -8.37 -3.68 -5.61
CA LEU A 388 -9.43 -4.42 -6.29
C LEU A 388 -8.89 -5.32 -7.43
N GLU A 389 -7.81 -4.97 -8.12
CA GLU A 389 -7.17 -5.82 -9.13
C GLU A 389 -6.41 -6.99 -8.50
N MET A 390 -5.80 -6.77 -7.34
CA MET A 390 -5.24 -7.86 -6.52
C MET A 390 -6.34 -8.84 -6.10
N ILE A 391 -7.52 -8.34 -5.73
CA ILE A 391 -8.69 -9.17 -5.43
C ILE A 391 -9.13 -9.94 -6.69
N ALA A 392 -9.25 -9.28 -7.84
CA ALA A 392 -9.66 -9.92 -9.09
C ALA A 392 -8.69 -11.01 -9.58
N LYS A 393 -7.36 -10.79 -9.50
CA LYS A 393 -6.34 -11.80 -9.87
C LYS A 393 -6.36 -13.03 -8.96
N ILE A 394 -6.59 -12.84 -7.66
CA ILE A 394 -6.68 -13.96 -6.71
C ILE A 394 -7.91 -14.85 -7.00
N TYR A 395 -9.00 -14.27 -7.53
CA TYR A 395 -10.20 -15.02 -7.89
C TYR A 395 -10.23 -15.56 -9.33
N SER A 396 -9.29 -15.17 -10.21
CA SER A 396 -9.19 -15.71 -11.58
C SER A 396 -8.22 -16.89 -11.71
N LEU A 397 -7.50 -17.23 -10.64
CA LEU A 397 -6.60 -18.39 -10.56
C LEU A 397 -7.25 -19.63 -9.92
N LYS A 398 -8.59 -19.68 -9.88
CA LYS A 398 -9.38 -20.85 -9.50
C LYS A 398 -10.38 -21.21 -10.58
#